data_AF-A0A8S9JAQ6-F1
#
_entry.id   AF-A0A8S9JAQ6-F1
#
_cell.length_a   1.000
_cell.length_b   1.000
_cell.length_c   1.000
_cell.angle_alpha   90.00
_cell.angle_beta   90.00
_cell.angle_gamma   90.00
#
_symmetry.space_group_name_H-M   'P 1'
#
loop_
_entity.id
_entity.type
_entity.pdbx_description
1 polymer ?
#
loop_
_entity_poly.entity_id
_entity_poly.type
_entity_poly.pdbx_seq_one_letter_code
_entity_poly.pdbx_strand_id
1 'polypeptide(L)'
;MRVETFDLTPQNVDLVLEDVRPFLISDGGNVDVVSVEDGVVSLKLQGACTSCPSSSTTMTMGIERVLKEKFGDALKDIRQVFDEEVKLITVENYGGSVDVLSVEGEDCVVKYVGPESIGMGIKAAIKEKFKDISNVTFTS
;
A
#
# COMPACT_ATOMS: atom_id res chain seq x y z
N MET A 1 27.15 14.28 -29.54
CA MET A 1 25.73 13.89 -29.38
C MET A 1 25.03 15.05 -28.69
N ARG A 2 24.04 15.69 -29.30
CA ARG A 2 23.18 16.62 -28.55
C ARG A 2 22.31 15.75 -27.66
N VAL A 3 22.47 15.88 -26.34
CA VAL A 3 21.51 15.33 -25.40
C VAL A 3 20.26 16.19 -25.58
N GLU A 4 19.17 15.60 -26.05
CA GLU A 4 17.87 16.28 -26.00
C GLU A 4 17.50 16.40 -24.53
N THR A 5 17.68 17.60 -23.97
CA THR A 5 17.32 17.93 -22.60
C THR A 5 15.84 18.24 -22.58
N PHE A 6 15.07 17.39 -21.91
CA PHE A 6 13.63 17.61 -21.71
C PHE A 6 13.42 18.54 -20.52
N ASP A 7 12.32 19.30 -20.54
CA ASP A 7 11.87 20.01 -19.35
C ASP A 7 11.45 19.00 -18.29
N LEU A 8 11.82 19.23 -17.03
CA LEU A 8 11.46 18.34 -15.93
C LEU A 8 9.96 18.49 -15.59
N THR A 9 9.13 17.73 -16.31
CA THR A 9 7.68 17.67 -16.15
C THR A 9 7.24 16.22 -15.89
N PRO A 10 6.11 15.97 -15.21
CA PRO A 10 5.62 14.61 -14.99
C PRO A 10 5.50 13.79 -16.28
N GLN A 11 5.02 14.41 -17.36
CA GLN A 11 4.83 13.77 -18.66
C GLN A 11 6.18 13.38 -19.29
N ASN A 12 7.16 14.28 -19.26
CA ASN A 12 8.49 13.97 -19.81
C ASN A 12 9.22 12.93 -18.97
N VAL A 13 9.06 12.97 -17.65
CA VAL A 13 9.61 11.93 -16.77
C VAL A 13 8.98 10.58 -17.10
N ASP A 14 7.66 10.52 -17.26
CA ASP A 14 6.97 9.27 -17.61
C ASP A 14 7.40 8.73 -18.98
N LEU A 15 7.54 9.60 -19.98
CA LEU A 15 8.07 9.25 -21.31
C LEU A 15 9.49 8.69 -21.24
N VAL A 16 10.38 9.32 -20.46
CA VAL A 16 11.75 8.80 -20.27
C VAL A 16 11.73 7.46 -19.56
N LEU A 17 10.77 7.24 -18.65
CA LEU A 17 10.64 5.97 -17.96
C LEU A 17 10.17 4.83 -18.88
N GLU A 18 9.49 5.13 -20.00
CA GLU A 18 9.11 4.10 -21.00
C GLU A 18 10.33 3.32 -21.52
N ASP A 19 11.50 3.95 -21.62
CA ASP A 19 12.75 3.29 -22.05
C ASP A 19 13.25 2.26 -21.02
N VAL A 20 12.95 2.44 -19.73
CA VAL A 20 13.38 1.53 -18.65
C VAL A 20 12.34 0.51 -18.24
N ARG A 21 11.04 0.79 -18.48
CA ARG A 21 9.92 -0.10 -18.13
C ARG A 21 10.09 -1.55 -18.62
N PRO A 22 10.57 -1.83 -19.86
CA PRO A 22 10.77 -3.21 -20.31
C PRO A 22 11.71 -4.01 -19.41
N PHE A 23 12.78 -3.38 -18.90
CA PHE A 23 13.74 -4.03 -18.00
C PHE A 23 13.14 -4.21 -16.60
N LEU A 24 12.45 -3.19 -16.09
CA LEU A 24 11.76 -3.27 -14.80
C LEU A 24 10.71 -4.40 -14.79
N ILE A 25 9.91 -4.51 -15.87
CA ILE A 25 8.88 -5.54 -16.03
C ILE A 25 9.51 -6.94 -16.12
N SER A 26 10.62 -7.07 -16.84
CA SER A 26 11.38 -8.34 -16.90
C SER A 26 11.85 -8.79 -15.51
N ASP A 27 12.19 -7.85 -14.64
CA ASP A 27 12.59 -8.08 -13.25
C ASP A 27 11.38 -8.21 -12.29
N GLY A 28 10.16 -8.26 -12.83
CA GLY A 28 8.92 -8.42 -12.05
C GLY A 28 8.43 -7.14 -11.38
N GLY A 29 8.89 -5.98 -11.85
CA GLY A 29 8.66 -4.67 -11.28
C GLY A 29 8.09 -3.65 -12.25
N ASN A 30 7.76 -2.47 -11.76
CA ASN A 30 7.44 -1.29 -12.58
C ASN A 30 7.60 -0.01 -11.74
N VAL A 31 7.38 1.16 -12.34
CA VAL A 31 7.46 2.45 -11.66
C VAL A 31 6.39 3.42 -12.16
N ASP A 32 5.76 4.16 -11.26
CA ASP A 32 4.86 5.26 -11.60
C ASP A 32 5.44 6.61 -11.16
N VAL A 33 5.16 7.65 -11.94
CA VAL A 33 5.46 9.03 -11.56
C VAL A 33 4.33 9.55 -10.67
N VAL A 34 4.65 9.93 -9.43
CA VAL A 34 3.69 10.49 -8.48
C VAL A 34 3.62 12.01 -8.60
N SER A 35 4.77 12.67 -8.56
CA SER A 35 4.86 14.13 -8.68
C SER A 35 6.24 14.57 -9.14
N VAL A 36 6.31 15.78 -9.68
CA VAL A 36 7.55 16.46 -10.06
C VAL A 36 7.46 17.89 -9.56
N GLU A 37 8.21 18.23 -8.52
CA GLU A 37 8.11 19.51 -7.82
C GLU A 37 9.49 20.01 -7.41
N ASP A 38 9.82 21.27 -7.69
CA ASP A 38 11.08 21.94 -7.30
C ASP A 38 12.39 21.22 -7.70
N GLY A 39 12.35 20.38 -8.73
CA GLY A 39 13.48 19.54 -9.15
C GLY A 39 13.52 18.16 -8.47
N VAL A 40 12.52 17.83 -7.66
CA VAL A 40 12.36 16.55 -6.98
C VAL A 40 11.35 15.70 -7.73
N VAL A 41 11.73 14.49 -8.11
CA VAL A 41 10.83 13.51 -8.74
C VAL A 41 10.41 12.48 -7.71
N SER A 42 9.11 12.39 -7.45
CA SER A 42 8.53 11.39 -6.58
C SER A 42 8.06 10.20 -7.41
N LEU A 43 8.59 9.02 -7.13
CA LEU A 43 8.30 7.78 -7.86
C LEU A 43 7.70 6.73 -6.93
N LYS A 44 6.72 6.00 -7.44
CA LYS A 44 6.13 4.84 -6.75
C LYS A 44 6.60 3.58 -7.45
N LEU A 45 7.39 2.75 -6.76
CA LEU A 45 7.79 1.44 -7.28
C LEU A 45 6.61 0.45 -7.16
N GLN A 46 6.46 -0.43 -8.15
CA GLN A 46 5.43 -1.45 -8.21
C GLN A 46 6.02 -2.86 -8.33
N GLY A 47 5.23 -3.89 -7.99
CA GLY A 47 5.60 -5.30 -8.18
C GLY A 47 6.64 -5.81 -7.18
N ALA A 48 7.51 -6.73 -7.61
CA ALA A 48 8.57 -7.32 -6.80
C ALA A 48 9.53 -6.26 -6.19
N CYS A 49 9.55 -5.05 -6.76
CA CYS A 49 10.31 -3.90 -6.27
C CYS A 49 9.91 -3.42 -4.87
N THR A 50 8.69 -3.72 -4.42
CA THR A 50 8.19 -3.25 -3.10
C THR A 50 8.45 -4.26 -1.98
N SER A 51 8.68 -5.54 -2.32
CA SER A 51 8.76 -6.63 -1.35
C SER A 51 10.18 -7.03 -0.93
N CYS A 52 11.22 -6.51 -1.59
CA CYS A 52 12.62 -6.88 -1.34
C CYS A 52 13.54 -5.64 -1.24
N PRO A 53 14.10 -5.30 -0.06
CA PRO A 53 14.87 -4.07 0.15
C PRO A 53 16.21 -4.03 -0.61
N SER A 54 16.78 -5.18 -0.97
CA SER A 54 17.99 -5.21 -1.80
C SER A 54 17.70 -4.91 -3.27
N SER A 55 16.58 -5.42 -3.81
CA SER A 55 16.17 -5.21 -5.20
C SER A 55 15.70 -3.78 -5.47
N SER A 56 15.03 -3.14 -4.50
CA SER A 56 14.59 -1.74 -4.62
C SER A 56 15.77 -0.78 -4.78
N THR A 57 16.88 -1.04 -4.09
CA THR A 57 18.08 -0.19 -4.15
C THR A 57 18.71 -0.20 -5.55
N THR A 58 18.88 -1.37 -6.16
CA THR A 58 19.49 -1.49 -7.50
C THR A 58 18.63 -0.88 -8.60
N MET A 59 17.31 -1.06 -8.54
CA MET A 59 16.39 -0.49 -9.52
C MET A 59 16.32 1.03 -9.43
N THR A 60 16.26 1.59 -8.22
CA THR A 60 16.27 3.05 -8.03
C THR A 60 17.52 3.68 -8.61
N MET A 61 18.70 3.07 -8.45
CA MET A 61 19.94 3.55 -9.08
C MET A 61 19.89 3.52 -10.62
N GLY A 62 19.26 2.50 -11.21
CA GLY A 62 19.07 2.40 -12.65
C GLY A 62 18.17 3.50 -13.20
N ILE A 63 17.05 3.74 -12.52
CA ILE A 63 16.10 4.82 -12.86
C ILE A 63 16.77 6.19 -12.69
N GLU A 64 17.48 6.41 -11.58
CA GLU A 64 18.19 7.65 -11.31
C GLU A 64 19.21 8.00 -12.39
N ARG A 65 19.97 7.01 -12.87
CA ARG A 65 20.93 7.21 -13.95
C ARG A 65 20.27 7.72 -15.22
N VAL A 66 19.17 7.09 -15.65
CA VAL A 66 18.47 7.47 -16.89
C VAL A 66 17.85 8.86 -16.76
N LEU A 67 17.23 9.17 -15.61
CA LEU A 67 16.66 10.49 -15.37
C LEU A 67 17.76 11.57 -15.32
N LYS A 68 18.91 11.32 -14.68
CA LYS A 68 20.04 12.26 -14.68
C LYS A 68 20.61 12.48 -16.08
N GLU A 69 20.72 11.43 -16.89
CA GLU A 69 21.20 11.53 -18.28
C GLU A 69 20.28 12.40 -19.15
N LYS A 70 18.96 12.41 -18.90
CA LYS A 70 17.96 13.15 -19.70
C LYS A 70 17.65 14.55 -19.18
N PHE A 71 17.64 14.75 -17.87
CA PHE A 71 17.20 16.00 -17.23
C PHE A 71 18.36 16.83 -16.64
N GLY A 72 19.55 16.25 -16.50
CA GLY A 72 20.75 16.96 -16.02
C GLY A 72 20.51 17.72 -14.71
N ASP A 73 20.92 18.99 -14.68
CA ASP A 73 20.84 19.87 -13.49
C ASP A 73 19.40 20.23 -13.07
N ALA A 74 18.39 19.97 -13.92
CA ALA A 74 17.00 20.20 -13.55
C ALA A 74 16.53 19.20 -12.47
N LEU A 75 17.07 17.99 -12.50
CA LEU A 75 16.80 16.94 -11.51
C LEU A 75 17.75 17.11 -10.31
N LYS A 76 17.18 17.49 -9.17
CA LYS A 76 17.90 17.68 -7.91
C LYS A 76 17.88 16.45 -7.03
N ASP A 77 16.74 15.76 -6.96
CA ASP A 77 16.52 14.65 -6.03
C ASP A 77 15.47 13.67 -6.60
N ILE A 78 15.53 12.41 -6.15
CA ILE A 78 14.52 11.39 -6.45
C ILE A 78 14.06 10.77 -5.14
N ARG A 79 12.74 10.78 -4.92
CA ARG A 79 12.13 10.21 -3.72
C ARG A 79 11.27 9.02 -4.08
N GLN A 80 11.52 7.91 -3.39
CA GLN A 80 10.60 6.79 -3.42
C GLN A 80 9.41 7.11 -2.50
N VAL A 81 8.23 7.16 -3.09
CA VAL A 81 6.97 7.17 -2.35
C VAL A 81 6.60 5.71 -2.13
N PHE A 82 6.58 5.31 -0.87
CA PHE A 82 5.95 4.05 -0.47
C PHE A 82 4.46 4.30 -0.35
N ASP A 83 3.65 3.29 -0.63
CA ASP A 83 2.31 3.25 -0.07
C ASP A 83 2.49 3.12 1.45
N GLU A 84 2.72 4.24 2.13
CA GLU A 84 2.17 4.35 3.47
C GLU A 84 0.68 4.16 3.25
N GLU A 85 0.15 3.01 3.67
CA GLU A 85 -1.25 2.96 4.05
C GLU A 85 -1.50 4.25 4.82
N VAL A 86 -2.31 5.14 4.25
CA VAL A 86 -2.89 6.23 5.02
C VAL A 86 -3.75 5.48 6.04
N LYS A 87 -3.16 5.08 7.16
CA LYS A 87 -3.88 4.88 8.41
C LYS A 87 -4.37 6.27 8.75
N LEU A 88 -5.50 6.60 8.11
CA LEU A 88 -6.28 7.76 8.46
C LEU A 88 -6.32 7.75 9.98
N ILE A 89 -5.97 8.89 10.57
CA ILE A 89 -6.32 9.28 11.93
C ILE A 89 -7.85 9.46 12.00
N THR A 90 -8.60 8.49 11.49
CA THR A 90 -10.04 8.39 11.64
C THR A 90 -10.27 8.04 13.11
N VAL A 91 -10.91 8.94 13.84
CA VAL A 91 -11.71 8.50 14.97
C VAL A 91 -12.89 7.74 14.36
N GLU A 92 -12.68 6.45 14.11
CA GLU A 92 -13.80 5.57 13.86
C GLU A 92 -14.56 5.52 15.19
N ASN A 93 -15.78 6.03 15.17
CA ASN A 93 -16.77 5.53 16.11
C ASN A 93 -16.71 4.01 15.93
N TYR A 94 -16.21 3.29 16.95
CA TYR A 94 -16.23 1.83 17.00
C TYR A 94 -17.70 1.37 17.14
N GLY A 95 -18.51 1.77 16.16
CA GLY A 95 -19.88 1.36 16.00
C GLY A 95 -19.83 -0.10 15.62
N GLY A 96 -20.45 -0.91 16.46
CA GLY A 96 -20.76 -2.27 16.11
C GLY A 96 -22.09 -2.67 16.73
N SER A 97 -22.84 -3.46 15.98
CA SER A 97 -24.04 -4.12 16.49
C SER A 97 -23.75 -5.59 16.63
N VAL A 98 -24.18 -6.17 17.74
CA VAL A 98 -24.22 -7.61 17.91
C VAL A 98 -25.66 -8.00 18.17
N ASP A 99 -26.21 -8.81 17.27
CA ASP A 99 -27.53 -9.39 17.41
C ASP A 99 -27.36 -10.90 17.61
N VAL A 100 -27.91 -11.43 18.70
CA VAL A 100 -27.94 -12.87 18.93
C VAL A 100 -29.03 -13.46 18.04
N LEU A 101 -28.64 -14.32 17.10
CA LEU A 101 -29.59 -14.96 16.18
C LEU A 101 -30.14 -16.26 16.77
N SER A 102 -29.26 -17.09 17.34
CA SER A 102 -29.66 -18.34 17.99
C SER A 102 -28.64 -18.76 19.06
N VAL A 103 -29.15 -19.48 20.06
CA VAL A 103 -28.36 -20.18 21.07
C VAL A 103 -28.93 -21.60 21.16
N GLU A 104 -28.15 -22.58 20.74
CA GLU A 104 -28.52 -23.99 20.75
C GLU A 104 -27.42 -24.81 21.41
N GLY A 105 -27.70 -25.36 22.61
CA GLY A 105 -26.70 -26.10 23.37
C GLY A 105 -25.46 -25.24 23.67
N GLU A 106 -24.31 -25.65 23.15
CA GLU A 106 -23.05 -24.94 23.34
C GLU A 106 -22.70 -23.96 22.20
N ASP A 107 -23.55 -23.87 21.18
CA ASP A 107 -23.34 -23.06 20.00
C ASP A 107 -24.15 -21.76 20.08
N CYS A 108 -23.45 -20.64 19.86
CA CYS A 108 -24.05 -19.31 19.80
C CYS A 108 -23.74 -18.67 18.44
N VAL A 109 -24.80 -18.33 17.71
CA VAL A 109 -24.68 -17.62 16.43
C VAL A 109 -25.06 -16.17 16.64
N VAL A 110 -24.12 -15.28 16.32
CA VAL A 110 -24.36 -13.84 16.40
C VAL A 110 -24.11 -13.17 15.06
N LYS A 111 -25.00 -12.26 14.70
CA LYS A 111 -24.77 -11.32 13.62
C LYS A 111 -23.96 -10.17 14.16
N TYR A 112 -22.72 -10.03 13.70
CA TYR A 112 -21.84 -8.99 14.16
C TYR A 112 -21.44 -8.10 12.99
N VAL A 113 -21.70 -6.81 13.12
CA VAL A 113 -21.22 -5.78 12.20
C VAL A 113 -20.29 -4.88 12.99
N GLY A 114 -19.02 -4.83 12.60
CA GLY A 114 -18.01 -4.00 13.26
C GLY A 114 -16.60 -4.53 13.01
N PRO A 115 -15.57 -3.86 13.55
CA PRO A 115 -14.19 -4.24 13.32
C PRO A 115 -13.83 -5.57 13.99
N GLU A 116 -12.97 -6.36 13.36
CA GLU A 116 -12.55 -7.68 13.86
C GLU A 116 -11.90 -7.60 15.25
N SER A 117 -11.18 -6.52 15.53
CA SER A 117 -10.53 -6.26 16.81
C SER A 117 -11.51 -6.26 17.99
N ILE A 118 -12.73 -5.77 17.79
CA ILE A 118 -13.80 -5.81 18.79
C ILE A 118 -14.51 -7.16 18.78
N GLY A 119 -14.66 -7.77 17.61
CA GLY A 119 -15.26 -9.09 17.46
C GLY A 119 -14.59 -10.15 18.35
N MET A 120 -13.26 -10.14 18.42
CA MET A 120 -12.52 -11.03 19.34
C MET A 120 -12.91 -10.82 20.81
N GLY A 121 -13.06 -9.57 21.24
CA GLY A 121 -13.48 -9.23 22.59
C GLY A 121 -14.91 -9.66 22.90
N ILE A 122 -15.83 -9.49 21.96
CA ILE A 122 -17.22 -9.95 22.09
C ILE A 122 -17.27 -11.47 22.24
N LYS A 123 -16.54 -12.20 21.38
CA LYS A 123 -16.47 -13.67 21.45
C LYS A 123 -15.92 -14.16 22.78
N ALA A 124 -14.86 -13.51 23.29
CA ALA A 124 -14.30 -13.84 24.59
C ALA A 124 -15.30 -13.56 25.74
N ALA A 125 -15.94 -12.39 25.73
CA ALA A 125 -16.90 -12.00 26.76
C ALA A 125 -18.14 -12.90 26.80
N ILE A 126 -18.64 -13.34 25.65
CA ILE A 126 -19.76 -14.30 25.57
C ILE A 126 -19.37 -15.62 26.23
N LYS A 127 -18.21 -16.19 25.89
CA LYS A 127 -17.74 -17.46 26.49
C LYS A 127 -17.44 -17.32 27.98
N GLU A 128 -16.94 -16.16 28.41
CA GLU A 128 -16.66 -15.89 29.84
C GLU A 128 -17.94 -15.79 30.66
N LYS A 129 -18.95 -15.07 30.15
CA LYS A 129 -20.22 -14.88 30.86
C LYS A 129 -21.14 -16.10 30.79
N PHE A 130 -21.12 -16.83 29.69
CA PHE A 130 -21.97 -17.99 29.45
C PHE A 130 -21.10 -19.24 29.34
N LYS A 131 -20.84 -19.88 30.48
CA LYS A 131 -19.94 -21.04 30.58
C LYS A 131 -20.40 -22.27 29.80
N ASP A 132 -21.69 -22.32 29.45
CA ASP A 132 -22.27 -23.39 28.65
C ASP A 132 -22.02 -23.18 27.14
N ILE A 133 -21.56 -21.99 26.72
CA ILE A 133 -21.27 -21.67 25.32
C ILE A 133 -19.78 -21.92 25.05
N SER A 134 -19.48 -22.98 24.31
CA SER A 134 -18.11 -23.32 23.90
C SER A 134 -17.77 -22.70 22.54
N ASN A 135 -18.76 -22.47 21.68
CA ASN A 135 -18.60 -22.01 20.31
C ASN A 135 -19.40 -20.74 20.04
N VAL A 136 -18.75 -19.77 19.41
CA VAL A 136 -19.40 -18.53 18.96
C VAL A 136 -19.04 -18.33 17.49
N THR A 137 -20.06 -18.27 16.66
CA THR A 137 -19.96 -18.11 15.21
C THR A 137 -20.48 -16.75 14.81
N PHE A 138 -19.68 -16.01 14.06
CA PHE A 138 -20.06 -14.70 13.54
C PHE A 138 -20.58 -14.86 12.12
N THR A 139 -21.70 -14.21 11.86
CA THR A 139 -22.28 -14.09 10.51
C THR A 139 -22.44 -12.61 10.16
N SER A 140 -22.33 -12.29 8.87
CA SER A 140 -22.46 -10.95 8.28
C SER A 140 -23.89 -10.62 7.85
#